data_AF-A0A2A2HCY9-F1
#
_entry.id   AF-A0A2A2HCY9-F1
#
_cell.length_a   1.000
_cell.length_b   1.000
_cell.length_c   1.000
_cell.angle_alpha   90.00
_cell.angle_beta   90.00
_cell.angle_gamma   90.00
#
_symmetry.space_group_name_H-M   'P 1'
#
loop_
_entity.id
_entity.type
_entity.pdbx_description
1 polymer ?
#
loop_
_entity_poly.entity_id
_entity_poly.type
_entity_poly.pdbx_seq_one_letter_code
_entity_poly.pdbx_strand_id
1 'polypeptide(L)'
;MWLNLLTGRVSLALGLLLLAASHFYSYQQGHQRGIAQHNTAHQAQLSACQQARQQLLAQMQVSLTAQQAEQQRQLAQARQVSADYRQQMQHLQVRYQQLKRQRDDITTHFMDDRAQKQALPTGFTRGFVQQVNAAFGLSADTDSRARRAQSTSGTVSGVDPRLRLSGLTQRELLDWLLDTGKHCQALRAQVNSLLDIVERETP
;
A
#
# COMPACT_ATOMS: atom_id res chain seq x y z
N MET A 1 86.83 10.00 75.57
CA MET A 1 86.76 9.47 74.18
C MET A 1 85.54 8.57 73.92
N TRP A 2 85.06 7.79 74.91
CA TRP A 2 83.91 6.88 74.75
C TRP A 2 82.52 7.55 74.63
N LEU A 3 82.28 8.71 75.24
CA LEU A 3 80.98 9.40 75.15
C LEU A 3 80.66 9.96 73.74
N ASN A 4 81.67 10.37 72.96
CA ASN A 4 81.47 10.93 71.61
C ASN A 4 81.11 9.87 70.56
N LEU A 5 81.52 8.61 70.77
CA LEU A 5 81.12 7.49 69.91
C LEU A 5 79.67 7.06 70.17
N LEU A 6 79.19 7.20 71.41
CA LEU A 6 77.80 6.85 71.75
C LEU A 6 76.82 7.88 71.18
N THR A 7 77.12 9.17 71.31
CA THR A 7 76.29 10.26 70.78
C THR A 7 76.23 10.26 69.25
N GLY A 8 77.35 9.97 68.57
CA GLY A 8 77.38 9.84 67.11
C GLY A 8 76.51 8.71 66.56
N ARG A 9 76.47 7.55 67.24
CA ARG A 9 75.64 6.39 66.85
C ARG A 9 74.15 6.65 67.08
N VAL A 10 73.80 7.35 68.16
CA VAL A 10 72.40 7.74 68.45
C VAL A 10 71.89 8.72 67.40
N SER A 11 72.68 9.72 67.00
CA SER A 11 72.30 10.67 65.95
C SER A 11 72.11 10.01 64.58
N LEU A 12 72.96 9.04 64.23
CA LEU A 12 72.83 8.25 62.99
C LEU A 12 71.57 7.39 63.00
N ALA A 13 71.28 6.71 64.12
CA ALA A 13 70.07 5.91 64.27
C ALA A 13 68.81 6.78 64.17
N LEU A 14 68.80 7.96 64.80
CA LEU A 14 67.69 8.90 64.71
C LEU A 14 67.47 9.42 63.28
N GLY A 15 68.55 9.75 62.57
CA GLY A 15 68.50 10.17 61.17
C GLY A 15 67.93 9.09 60.26
N LEU A 16 68.35 7.83 60.43
CA LEU A 16 67.80 6.69 59.69
C LEU A 16 66.32 6.45 60.01
N LEU A 17 65.91 6.63 61.26
CA LEU A 17 64.51 6.47 61.67
C LEU A 17 63.62 7.54 61.05
N LEU A 18 64.07 8.79 61.00
CA LEU A 18 63.36 9.90 60.34
C LEU A 18 63.24 9.68 58.83
N LEU A 19 64.29 9.17 58.18
CA LEU A 19 64.25 8.81 56.76
C LEU A 19 63.28 7.64 56.50
N ALA A 20 63.29 6.61 57.33
CA ALA A 20 62.37 5.48 57.20
C ALA A 20 60.91 5.93 57.39
N ALA A 21 60.65 6.79 58.38
CA ALA A 21 59.32 7.34 58.63
C ALA A 21 58.82 8.23 57.49
N SER A 22 59.68 9.09 56.92
CA SER A 22 59.31 9.94 55.79
C SER A 22 59.06 9.13 54.51
N HIS A 23 59.88 8.10 54.25
CA HIS A 23 59.64 7.16 53.15
C HIS A 23 58.33 6.41 53.31
N PHE A 24 58.02 5.89 54.51
CA PHE A 24 56.79 5.17 54.76
C PHE A 24 55.55 6.06 54.58
N TYR A 25 55.57 7.28 55.14
CA TYR A 25 54.46 8.22 55.02
C TYR A 25 54.22 8.65 53.56
N SER A 26 55.30 8.94 52.83
CA SER A 26 55.24 9.31 51.42
C SER A 26 54.71 8.16 50.55
N TYR A 27 55.17 6.93 50.80
CA TYR A 27 54.70 5.74 50.11
C TYR A 27 53.21 5.49 50.35
N GLN A 28 52.77 5.54 51.61
CA GLN A 28 51.36 5.32 51.96
C GLN A 28 50.45 6.38 51.32
N GLN A 29 50.86 7.66 51.36
CA GLN A 29 50.10 8.74 50.76
C GLN A 29 50.06 8.64 49.22
N GLY A 30 51.18 8.27 48.58
CA GLY A 30 51.23 8.03 47.14
C GLY A 30 50.35 6.87 46.71
N HIS A 31 50.40 5.76 47.44
CA HIS A 31 49.58 4.57 47.17
C HIS A 31 48.08 4.85 47.31
N GLN A 32 47.67 5.54 48.38
CA GLN A 32 46.26 5.93 48.57
C GLN A 32 45.77 6.89 47.50
N ARG A 33 46.60 7.88 47.10
CA ARG A 33 46.27 8.78 45.99
C ARG A 33 46.14 8.04 44.66
N GLY A 34 47.03 7.08 44.39
CA GLY A 34 46.97 6.24 43.19
C GLY A 34 45.68 5.43 43.11
N ILE A 35 45.27 4.79 44.22
CA ILE A 35 44.00 4.06 44.29
C ILE A 35 42.80 5.01 44.11
N ALA A 36 42.80 6.16 44.79
CA ALA A 36 41.70 7.12 44.68
C ALA A 36 41.56 7.65 43.25
N GLN A 37 42.68 8.04 42.62
CA GLN A 37 42.70 8.50 41.23
C GLN A 37 42.21 7.41 40.27
N HIS A 38 42.70 6.16 40.43
CA HIS A 38 42.25 5.04 39.62
C HIS A 38 40.74 4.80 39.76
N ASN A 39 40.21 4.78 41.00
CA ASN A 39 38.79 4.60 41.25
C ASN A 39 37.94 5.72 40.63
N THR A 40 38.38 6.98 40.75
CA THR A 40 37.68 8.11 40.13
C THR A 40 37.70 8.05 38.60
N ALA A 41 38.84 7.71 38.00
CA ALA A 41 38.97 7.58 36.54
C ALA A 41 38.11 6.42 36.02
N HIS A 42 38.12 5.28 36.72
CA HIS A 42 37.28 4.13 36.39
C HIS A 42 35.79 4.46 36.51
N GLN A 43 35.37 5.14 37.58
CA GLN A 43 33.98 5.55 37.76
C GLN A 43 33.54 6.58 36.71
N ALA A 44 34.40 7.54 36.36
CA ALA A 44 34.16 8.48 35.28
C ALA A 44 33.97 7.74 33.94
N GLN A 45 34.84 6.78 33.62
CA GLN A 45 34.73 5.97 32.40
C GLN A 45 33.44 5.16 32.35
N LEU A 46 33.05 4.51 33.46
CA LEU A 46 31.79 3.77 33.55
C LEU A 46 30.59 4.68 33.33
N SER A 47 30.57 5.87 33.96
CA SER A 47 29.48 6.82 33.80
C SER A 47 29.38 7.35 32.37
N ALA A 48 30.49 7.63 31.70
CA ALA A 48 30.53 8.05 30.31
C ALA A 48 30.01 6.94 29.38
N CYS A 49 30.41 5.68 29.63
CA CYS A 49 29.91 4.53 28.88
C CYS A 49 28.39 4.33 29.07
N GLN A 50 27.90 4.47 30.29
CA GLN A 50 26.47 4.40 30.60
C GLN A 50 25.68 5.52 29.91
N GLN A 51 26.18 6.76 29.95
CA GLN A 51 25.56 7.89 29.27
C GLN A 51 25.53 7.70 27.75
N ALA A 52 26.65 7.28 27.15
CA ALA A 52 26.72 6.98 25.72
C ALA A 52 25.72 5.86 25.32
N ARG A 53 25.61 4.81 26.15
CA ARG A 53 24.64 3.74 25.93
C ARG A 53 23.20 4.24 26.02
N GLN A 54 22.88 5.07 27.01
CA GLN A 54 21.54 5.65 27.16
C GLN A 54 21.19 6.57 25.98
N GLN A 55 22.13 7.40 25.52
CA GLN A 55 21.96 8.24 24.35
C GLN A 55 21.70 7.41 23.09
N LEU A 56 22.47 6.34 22.89
CA LEU A 56 22.26 5.43 21.76
C LEU A 56 20.88 4.77 21.81
N LEU A 57 20.47 4.27 22.97
CA LEU A 57 19.14 3.66 23.15
C LEU A 57 18.01 4.68 22.89
N ALA A 58 18.16 5.91 23.37
CA ALA A 58 17.18 6.97 23.14
C ALA A 58 17.07 7.32 21.64
N GLN A 59 18.20 7.43 20.92
CA GLN A 59 18.20 7.66 19.48
C GLN A 59 17.54 6.51 18.71
N MET A 60 17.86 5.26 19.06
CA MET A 60 17.24 4.08 18.47
C MET A 60 15.73 4.03 18.75
N GLN A 61 15.29 4.43 19.94
CA GLN A 61 13.85 4.46 20.27
C GLN A 61 13.12 5.54 19.46
N VAL A 62 13.70 6.72 19.30
CA VAL A 62 13.14 7.79 18.46
C VAL A 62 13.04 7.34 17.00
N SER A 63 14.09 6.72 16.44
CA SER A 63 14.06 6.26 15.05
C SER A 63 13.04 5.14 14.83
N LEU A 64 12.97 4.16 15.75
CA LEU A 64 11.97 3.08 15.69
C LEU A 64 10.54 3.61 15.77
N THR A 65 10.27 4.54 16.68
CA THR A 65 8.92 5.13 16.81
C THR A 65 8.55 5.97 15.59
N ALA A 66 9.48 6.75 15.03
CA ALA A 66 9.26 7.50 13.80
C ALA A 66 8.95 6.56 12.62
N GLN A 67 9.74 5.49 12.45
CA GLN A 67 9.53 4.49 11.41
C GLN A 67 8.19 3.77 11.57
N GLN A 68 7.82 3.39 12.80
CA GLN A 68 6.52 2.78 13.07
C GLN A 68 5.35 3.73 12.75
N ALA A 69 5.47 5.01 13.10
CA ALA A 69 4.44 6.00 12.78
C ALA A 69 4.28 6.18 11.27
N GLU A 70 5.38 6.19 10.52
CA GLU A 70 5.34 6.27 9.06
C GLU A 70 4.69 5.03 8.43
N GLN A 71 5.08 3.82 8.87
CA GLN A 71 4.45 2.58 8.42
C GLN A 71 2.95 2.55 8.73
N GLN A 72 2.54 3.01 9.91
CA GLN A 72 1.11 3.08 10.26
C GLN A 72 0.36 4.08 9.38
N ARG A 73 0.96 5.23 9.05
CA ARG A 73 0.36 6.18 8.10
C ARG A 73 0.18 5.56 6.72
N GLN A 74 1.21 4.88 6.19
CA GLN A 74 1.13 4.20 4.90
C GLN A 74 0.04 3.11 4.91
N LEU A 75 -0.04 2.31 5.98
CA LEU A 75 -1.09 1.29 6.12
C LEU A 75 -2.48 1.90 6.25
N ALA A 76 -2.64 3.02 6.95
CA ALA A 76 -3.92 3.72 7.06
C ALA A 76 -4.38 4.25 5.70
N GLN A 77 -3.49 4.88 4.94
CA GLN A 77 -3.76 5.35 3.58
C GLN A 77 -4.13 4.18 2.65
N ALA A 78 -3.37 3.09 2.66
CA ALA A 78 -3.67 1.91 1.86
C ALA A 78 -5.03 1.28 2.23
N ARG A 79 -5.36 1.21 3.52
CA ARG A 79 -6.67 0.74 3.99
C ARG A 79 -7.79 1.63 3.49
N GLN A 80 -7.64 2.95 3.56
CA GLN A 80 -8.63 3.91 3.07
C GLN A 80 -8.88 3.73 1.57
N VAL A 81 -7.83 3.72 0.75
CA VAL A 81 -7.95 3.51 -0.71
C VAL A 81 -8.63 2.17 -1.01
N SER A 82 -8.28 1.10 -0.27
CA SER A 82 -8.93 -0.21 -0.44
C SER A 82 -10.41 -0.22 -0.07
N ALA A 83 -10.82 0.62 0.88
CA ALA A 83 -12.20 0.74 1.31
C ALA A 83 -13.01 1.54 0.27
N ASP A 84 -12.46 2.67 -0.20
CA ASP A 84 -13.06 3.50 -1.23
C ASP A 84 -13.27 2.71 -2.52
N TYR A 85 -12.26 1.94 -2.96
CA TYR A 85 -12.37 1.07 -4.13
C TYR A 85 -13.46 0.01 -3.96
N ARG A 86 -13.53 -0.64 -2.79
CA ARG A 86 -14.58 -1.63 -2.50
C ARG A 86 -15.97 -1.00 -2.53
N GLN A 87 -16.14 0.19 -1.97
CA GLN A 87 -17.41 0.91 -2.00
C GLN A 87 -17.82 1.28 -3.42
N GLN A 88 -16.88 1.77 -4.25
CA GLN A 88 -17.13 2.07 -5.65
C GLN A 88 -17.57 0.82 -6.43
N MET A 89 -16.91 -0.32 -6.20
CA MET A 89 -17.27 -1.60 -6.84
C MET A 89 -18.65 -2.10 -6.41
N GLN A 90 -19.00 -1.98 -5.13
CA GLN A 90 -20.34 -2.34 -4.64
C GLN A 90 -21.42 -1.47 -5.28
N HIS A 91 -21.21 -0.15 -5.32
CA HIS A 91 -22.14 0.77 -5.93
C HIS A 91 -22.31 0.53 -7.44
N LEU A 92 -21.22 0.23 -8.15
CA LEU A 92 -21.27 -0.17 -9.57
C LEU A 92 -22.05 -1.47 -9.76
N GLN A 93 -21.85 -2.47 -8.88
CA GLN A 93 -22.57 -3.74 -8.94
C GLN A 93 -24.07 -3.58 -8.68
N VAL A 94 -24.46 -2.75 -7.69
CA VAL A 94 -25.88 -2.46 -7.42
C VAL A 94 -26.52 -1.75 -8.60
N ARG A 95 -25.89 -0.71 -9.16
CA ARG A 95 -26.39 -0.01 -10.36
C ARG A 95 -26.52 -0.96 -11.53
N TYR A 96 -25.52 -1.82 -11.77
CA TYR A 96 -25.57 -2.82 -12.83
C TYR A 96 -26.77 -3.77 -12.64
N GLN A 97 -27.03 -4.24 -11.42
CA GLN A 97 -28.21 -5.08 -11.16
C GLN A 97 -29.55 -4.34 -11.31
N GLN A 98 -29.61 -3.05 -11.00
CA GLN A 98 -30.81 -2.24 -11.21
C GLN A 98 -31.09 -2.06 -12.71
N LEU A 99 -30.05 -1.71 -13.49
CA LEU A 99 -30.12 -1.64 -14.95
C LEU A 99 -30.55 -2.99 -15.54
N LYS A 100 -30.02 -4.09 -15.01
CA LYS A 100 -30.38 -5.45 -15.42
C LYS A 100 -31.87 -5.76 -15.24
N ARG A 101 -32.45 -5.33 -14.11
CA ARG A 101 -33.87 -5.49 -13.78
C ARG A 101 -34.77 -4.60 -14.66
N GLN A 102 -34.43 -3.32 -14.80
CA GLN A 102 -35.18 -2.41 -15.68
C GLN A 102 -35.18 -2.87 -17.13
N ARG A 103 -34.07 -3.49 -17.58
CA ARG A 103 -33.97 -4.09 -18.91
C ARG A 103 -35.04 -5.15 -19.15
N ASP A 104 -35.36 -5.99 -18.16
CA ASP A 104 -36.41 -7.00 -18.31
C ASP A 104 -37.80 -6.36 -18.47
N ASP A 105 -38.07 -5.26 -17.76
CA ASP A 105 -39.33 -4.53 -17.86
C ASP A 105 -39.50 -3.85 -19.24
N ILE A 106 -38.46 -3.18 -19.75
CA ILE A 106 -38.54 -2.39 -20.99
C ILE A 106 -38.35 -3.20 -22.28
N THR A 107 -37.81 -4.42 -22.21
CA THR A 107 -37.57 -5.25 -23.41
C THR A 107 -38.66 -6.29 -23.68
N THR A 108 -39.69 -6.36 -22.82
CA THR A 108 -40.76 -7.35 -22.96
C THR A 108 -42.04 -6.77 -23.57
N HIS A 109 -42.41 -5.52 -23.24
CA HIS A 109 -43.61 -4.87 -23.79
C HIS A 109 -43.38 -3.39 -24.11
N PHE A 110 -43.96 -2.90 -25.21
CA PHE A 110 -44.03 -1.47 -25.50
C PHE A 110 -45.50 -1.00 -25.43
N MET A 111 -45.70 0.29 -25.13
CA MET A 111 -47.02 0.91 -25.18
C MET A 111 -47.18 1.54 -26.57
N ASP A 112 -48.28 1.24 -27.25
CA ASP A 112 -48.63 1.96 -28.48
C ASP A 112 -49.25 3.33 -28.17
N ASP A 113 -49.60 4.09 -29.21
CA ASP A 113 -50.21 5.43 -29.11
C ASP A 113 -51.56 5.42 -28.38
N ARG A 114 -52.13 4.24 -28.10
CA ARG A 114 -53.39 4.01 -27.38
C ARG A 114 -53.17 3.43 -25.98
N ALA A 115 -51.93 3.43 -25.49
CA ALA A 115 -51.51 2.87 -24.20
C ALA A 115 -51.83 1.37 -24.04
N GLN A 116 -51.86 0.60 -25.14
CA GLN A 116 -52.03 -0.85 -25.09
C GLN A 116 -50.67 -1.56 -25.11
N LYS A 117 -50.49 -2.57 -24.23
CA LYS A 117 -49.24 -3.35 -24.16
C LYS A 117 -49.13 -4.25 -25.39
N GLN A 118 -48.10 -4.04 -26.20
CA GLN A 118 -47.76 -4.88 -27.34
C GLN A 118 -46.39 -5.57 -27.11
N ALA A 119 -46.22 -6.78 -27.66
CA ALA A 119 -44.94 -7.48 -27.64
C ALA A 119 -43.94 -6.76 -28.57
N LEU A 120 -42.68 -6.61 -28.15
CA LEU A 120 -41.69 -5.88 -28.96
C LEU A 120 -41.42 -6.58 -30.30
N PRO A 121 -41.15 -5.82 -31.38
CA PRO A 121 -40.77 -6.38 -32.67
C PRO A 121 -39.60 -7.35 -32.55
N THR A 122 -39.72 -8.50 -33.21
CA THR A 122 -38.72 -9.57 -33.13
C THR A 122 -37.49 -9.26 -33.98
N GLY A 123 -36.42 -8.78 -33.33
CA GLY A 123 -35.03 -8.94 -33.77
C GLY A 123 -34.47 -7.88 -34.72
N PHE A 124 -33.14 -7.78 -34.75
CA PHE A 124 -32.41 -6.89 -35.65
C PHE A 124 -32.05 -7.59 -36.96
N THR A 125 -31.78 -6.81 -38.01
CA THR A 125 -31.23 -7.33 -39.26
C THR A 125 -29.74 -7.66 -39.09
N ARG A 126 -29.22 -8.58 -39.92
CA ARG A 126 -27.78 -8.90 -39.96
C ARG A 126 -26.93 -7.67 -40.30
N GLY A 127 -27.41 -6.83 -41.21
CA GLY A 127 -26.75 -5.57 -41.59
C GLY A 127 -26.64 -4.58 -40.43
N PHE A 128 -27.68 -4.48 -39.59
CA PHE A 128 -27.63 -3.69 -38.37
C PHE A 128 -26.55 -4.20 -37.40
N VAL A 129 -26.50 -5.50 -37.15
CA VAL A 129 -25.49 -6.10 -36.25
C VAL A 129 -24.08 -5.95 -36.81
N GLN A 130 -23.90 -6.06 -38.14
CA GLN A 130 -22.62 -5.81 -38.80
C GLN A 130 -22.13 -4.38 -38.59
N GLN A 131 -23.02 -3.38 -38.70
CA GLN A 131 -22.68 -1.98 -38.44
C GLN A 131 -22.31 -1.74 -36.97
N VAL A 132 -23.04 -2.36 -36.03
CA VAL A 132 -22.71 -2.30 -34.60
C VAL A 132 -21.32 -2.90 -34.36
N ASN A 133 -21.03 -4.10 -34.87
CA ASN A 133 -19.72 -4.73 -34.69
C ASN A 133 -18.58 -3.87 -35.26
N ALA A 134 -18.78 -3.30 -36.46
CA ALA A 134 -17.80 -2.40 -37.08
C ALA A 134 -17.54 -1.14 -36.22
N ALA A 135 -18.57 -0.57 -35.58
CA ALA A 135 -18.41 0.58 -34.68
C ALA A 135 -17.55 0.26 -33.44
N PHE A 136 -17.49 -1.01 -33.02
CA PHE A 136 -16.63 -1.48 -31.94
C PHE A 136 -15.30 -2.09 -32.43
N GLY A 137 -14.96 -1.89 -33.70
CA GLY A 137 -13.71 -2.38 -34.29
C GLY A 137 -13.65 -3.89 -34.49
N LEU A 138 -14.78 -4.59 -34.38
CA LEU A 138 -14.88 -6.02 -34.64
C LEU A 138 -15.05 -6.26 -36.15
N SER A 139 -14.28 -7.20 -36.70
CA SER A 139 -14.41 -7.56 -38.13
C SER A 139 -15.80 -8.15 -38.40
N ALA A 140 -16.34 -7.89 -39.59
CA ALA A 140 -17.69 -8.32 -39.98
C ALA A 140 -17.90 -9.85 -39.96
N ASP A 141 -16.80 -10.61 -39.90
CA ASP A 141 -16.78 -12.07 -39.86
C ASP A 141 -16.83 -12.66 -38.43
N THR A 142 -16.92 -11.81 -37.40
CA THR A 142 -17.01 -12.23 -35.99
C THR A 142 -18.44 -12.67 -35.64
N ASP A 143 -18.98 -13.62 -36.40
CA ASP A 143 -20.38 -14.09 -36.33
C ASP A 143 -20.53 -15.29 -35.36
N SER A 144 -19.71 -15.34 -34.31
CA SER A 144 -19.64 -16.49 -33.38
C SER A 144 -20.89 -16.64 -32.51
N ARG A 145 -21.69 -15.58 -32.30
CA ARG A 145 -23.00 -15.66 -31.63
C ARG A 145 -24.17 -15.90 -32.59
N ALA A 146 -24.13 -15.42 -33.82
CA ALA A 146 -25.21 -15.63 -34.80
C ALA A 146 -25.30 -17.08 -35.31
N ARG A 147 -24.18 -17.83 -35.28
CA ARG A 147 -24.16 -19.26 -35.67
C ARG A 147 -25.03 -20.16 -34.79
N ARG A 148 -25.38 -19.75 -33.56
CA ARG A 148 -26.17 -20.58 -32.63
C ARG A 148 -27.68 -20.59 -32.95
N ALA A 149 -28.17 -19.66 -33.76
CA ALA A 149 -29.60 -19.58 -34.14
C ALA A 149 -29.92 -20.25 -35.50
N GLN A 150 -28.93 -20.84 -36.17
CA GLN A 150 -29.03 -21.28 -37.56
C GLN A 150 -29.56 -22.72 -37.72
N SER A 151 -30.54 -23.13 -36.92
CA SER A 151 -31.18 -24.44 -37.07
C SER A 151 -32.61 -24.42 -37.59
N THR A 152 -33.26 -23.26 -37.74
CA THR A 152 -34.66 -23.23 -38.23
C THR A 152 -35.03 -21.95 -38.97
N SER A 153 -34.79 -21.87 -40.28
CA SER A 153 -35.71 -21.19 -41.22
C SER A 153 -35.27 -21.34 -42.66
N GLY A 154 -36.22 -21.75 -43.51
CA GLY A 154 -36.02 -22.13 -44.90
C GLY A 154 -35.46 -21.03 -45.80
N THR A 155 -34.75 -21.47 -46.82
CA THR A 155 -34.08 -20.63 -47.83
C THR A 155 -35.10 -19.95 -48.73
N VAL A 156 -35.51 -18.72 -48.39
CA VAL A 156 -36.17 -17.83 -49.36
C VAL A 156 -35.09 -17.22 -50.25
N SER A 157 -35.11 -17.60 -51.54
CA SER A 157 -34.20 -17.08 -52.57
C SER A 157 -34.63 -15.67 -52.98
N GLY A 158 -33.69 -14.71 -53.04
CA GLY A 158 -33.95 -13.35 -53.53
C GLY A 158 -33.96 -12.22 -52.48
N VAL A 159 -33.82 -12.51 -51.18
CA VAL A 159 -33.73 -11.47 -50.13
C VAL A 159 -32.25 -11.18 -49.80
N ASP A 160 -31.86 -9.90 -49.80
CA ASP A 160 -30.52 -9.45 -49.40
C ASP A 160 -30.14 -10.10 -48.04
N PRO A 161 -29.02 -10.85 -47.96
CA PRO A 161 -28.56 -11.47 -46.72
C PRO A 161 -28.43 -10.51 -45.54
N ARG A 162 -28.19 -9.21 -45.77
CA ARG A 162 -28.12 -8.17 -44.73
C ARG A 162 -29.47 -7.83 -44.12
N LEU A 163 -30.56 -7.97 -44.86
CA LEU A 163 -31.92 -7.70 -44.38
C LEU A 163 -32.54 -8.89 -43.64
N ARG A 164 -31.88 -10.06 -43.67
CA ARG A 164 -32.30 -11.22 -42.89
C ARG A 164 -32.16 -10.95 -41.40
N LEU A 165 -33.03 -11.58 -40.60
CA LEU A 165 -32.95 -11.51 -39.15
C LEU A 165 -31.61 -12.10 -38.66
N SER A 166 -30.96 -11.40 -37.73
CA SER A 166 -29.70 -11.85 -37.12
C SER A 166 -29.91 -12.92 -36.04
N GLY A 167 -31.15 -13.06 -35.55
CA GLY A 167 -31.45 -13.85 -34.35
C GLY A 167 -31.14 -13.12 -33.05
N LEU A 168 -30.57 -11.91 -33.10
CA LEU A 168 -30.29 -11.09 -31.94
C LEU A 168 -31.56 -10.34 -31.50
N THR A 169 -31.91 -10.48 -30.23
CA THR A 169 -33.03 -9.76 -29.61
C THR A 169 -32.60 -8.39 -29.07
N GLN A 170 -33.57 -7.48 -28.86
CA GLN A 170 -33.33 -6.21 -28.17
C GLN A 170 -32.78 -6.40 -26.75
N ARG A 171 -33.20 -7.46 -26.07
CA ARG A 171 -32.69 -7.84 -24.74
C ARG A 171 -31.19 -8.15 -24.78
N GLU A 172 -30.75 -8.95 -25.75
CA GLU A 172 -29.34 -9.33 -25.91
C GLU A 172 -28.45 -8.17 -26.33
N LEU A 173 -28.94 -7.30 -27.22
CA LEU A 173 -28.20 -6.09 -27.60
C LEU A 173 -28.02 -5.14 -26.40
N LEU A 174 -29.09 -4.95 -25.62
CA LEU A 174 -29.04 -4.08 -24.44
C LEU A 174 -28.13 -4.67 -23.35
N ASP A 175 -28.15 -5.99 -23.13
CA ASP A 175 -27.18 -6.66 -22.25
C ASP A 175 -25.74 -6.36 -22.64
N TRP A 176 -25.43 -6.53 -23.93
CA TRP A 176 -24.08 -6.28 -24.41
C TRP A 176 -23.67 -4.80 -24.30
N LEU A 177 -24.60 -3.86 -24.55
CA LEU A 177 -24.37 -2.43 -24.34
C LEU A 177 -24.12 -2.10 -22.85
N LEU A 178 -24.87 -2.71 -21.94
CA LEU A 178 -24.70 -2.53 -20.49
C LEU A 178 -23.35 -3.08 -20.01
N ASP A 179 -22.96 -4.26 -20.48
CA ASP A 179 -21.67 -4.86 -20.17
C ASP A 179 -20.51 -4.01 -20.70
N THR A 180 -20.65 -3.47 -21.90
CA THR A 180 -19.64 -2.60 -22.50
C THR A 180 -19.56 -1.26 -21.75
N GLY A 181 -20.70 -0.67 -21.39
CA GLY A 181 -20.75 0.53 -20.55
C GLY A 181 -20.08 0.34 -19.19
N LYS A 182 -20.26 -0.83 -18.56
CA LYS A 182 -19.57 -1.21 -17.32
C LYS A 182 -18.04 -1.24 -17.52
N HIS A 183 -17.56 -1.82 -18.63
CA HIS A 183 -16.13 -1.85 -18.94
C HIS A 183 -15.56 -0.45 -19.16
N CYS A 184 -16.25 0.41 -19.92
CA CYS A 184 -15.82 1.79 -20.14
C CYS A 184 -15.75 2.60 -18.83
N GLN A 185 -16.73 2.41 -17.93
CA GLN A 185 -16.70 3.05 -16.61
C GLN A 185 -15.53 2.55 -15.74
N ALA A 186 -15.24 1.25 -15.76
CA ALA A 186 -14.09 0.70 -15.06
C ALA A 186 -12.75 1.22 -15.59
N LEU A 187 -12.59 1.30 -16.91
CA LEU A 187 -11.43 1.90 -17.57
C LEU A 187 -11.27 3.37 -17.20
N ARG A 188 -12.36 4.16 -17.21
CA ARG A 188 -12.34 5.56 -16.79
C ARG A 188 -11.89 5.72 -15.34
N ALA A 189 -12.37 4.87 -14.44
CA ALA A 189 -11.96 4.88 -13.04
C ALA A 189 -10.46 4.55 -12.88
N GLN A 190 -9.93 3.60 -13.66
CA GLN A 190 -8.50 3.28 -13.66
C GLN A 190 -7.64 4.44 -14.17
N VAL A 191 -8.01 5.05 -15.29
CA VAL A 191 -7.28 6.20 -15.85
C VAL A 191 -7.27 7.38 -14.87
N ASN A 192 -8.41 7.71 -14.28
CA ASN A 192 -8.48 8.78 -13.29
C ASN A 192 -7.64 8.47 -12.04
N SER A 193 -7.63 7.21 -11.58
CA SER A 193 -6.77 6.80 -10.46
C SER A 193 -5.28 6.95 -10.79
N LEU A 194 -4.86 6.73 -12.04
CA LEU A 194 -3.47 6.92 -12.45
C LEU A 194 -3.11 8.41 -12.56
N LEU A 195 -4.03 9.24 -13.06
CA LEU A 195 -3.85 10.70 -13.10
C LEU A 195 -3.72 11.28 -11.68
N ASP A 196 -4.56 10.85 -10.75
CA ASP A 196 -4.50 11.29 -9.34
C ASP A 196 -3.19 10.90 -8.63
N ILE A 197 -2.51 9.85 -9.09
CA ILE A 197 -1.19 9.44 -8.59
C ILE A 197 -0.11 10.35 -9.19
N VAL A 198 -0.13 10.55 -10.51
CA VAL A 198 0.84 11.42 -11.20
C VAL A 198 0.76 12.86 -10.70
N GLU A 199 -0.45 13.40 -10.52
CA GLU A 199 -0.67 14.77 -10.04
C GLU A 199 -0.24 14.95 -8.57
N ARG A 200 -0.24 13.87 -7.78
CA ARG A 200 0.32 13.85 -6.41
C ARG A 200 1.85 13.73 -6.38
N GLU A 201 2.45 13.15 -7.41
CA GLU A 201 3.91 12.96 -7.52
C GLU A 201 4.61 14.14 -8.23
N THR A 202 3.88 14.98 -8.96
CA THR A 202 4.40 16.25 -9.51
C THR A 202 4.22 17.39 -8.49
N PRO A 203 5.30 18.06 -8.03
CA PRO A 203 5.25 19.14 -7.04
C PRO A 203 4.63 20.45 -7.58
#